data_AF-A0AA88SE50-F1
#
_entry.id   AF-A0AA88SE50-F1
#
_cell.length_a   1.000
_cell.length_b   1.000
_cell.length_c   1.000
_cell.angle_alpha   90.00
_cell.angle_beta   90.00
_cell.angle_gamma   90.00
#
_symmetry.space_group_name_H-M   'P 1'
#
loop_
_entity.id
_entity.type
_entity.pdbx_description
1 polymer ?
#
loop_
_entity_poly.entity_id
_entity_poly.type
_entity_poly.pdbx_seq_one_letter_code
_entity_poly.pdbx_strand_id
1 'polypeptide(L)'
;MILAQQRNLPFSSESYTDSEGGTASRSEAGGATPRRKEERHHVTEQEELDVKRRTATEHTLTMLVLLAGIFVLHIIGIILLLVATIDNAWWVTDTISTDMWARWILQNGVWNSTDLPTGPTYPQDYLQAVQASSVLACIFSILGIFVFVAQLFTLDKGKRFTISGVFQFIACLCIMIAASIYTESFHKDEKNGWYGHCFILAWIAFALTFISSIIYFVLRKKTA
;
A
#
# COMPACT_ATOMS: atom_id res chain seq x y z
N MET A 1 -16.59 22.23 -54.84
CA MET A 1 -15.91 20.92 -54.90
C MET A 1 -16.94 19.87 -54.49
N ILE A 2 -17.91 19.61 -55.38
CA ILE A 2 -18.10 18.34 -56.14
C ILE A 2 -18.69 17.24 -55.24
N LEU A 3 -20.03 17.21 -55.12
CA LEU A 3 -21.02 16.32 -55.80
C LEU A 3 -21.14 14.96 -55.06
N ALA A 4 -22.22 14.62 -54.33
CA ALA A 4 -23.63 14.42 -54.71
C ALA A 4 -23.84 13.42 -55.86
N GLN A 5 -24.47 12.26 -55.58
CA GLN A 5 -25.39 11.62 -56.53
C GLN A 5 -26.35 10.65 -55.80
N GLN A 6 -27.61 11.07 -55.74
CA GLN A 6 -28.83 10.29 -55.47
C GLN A 6 -29.25 9.44 -56.69
N ARG A 7 -30.32 8.63 -56.46
CA ARG A 7 -31.40 8.18 -57.38
C ARG A 7 -31.27 6.73 -57.85
N ASN A 8 -32.35 5.96 -58.06
CA ASN A 8 -33.78 6.08 -57.76
C ASN A 8 -34.39 4.67 -57.99
N LEU A 9 -35.45 4.40 -57.24
CA LEU A 9 -36.54 3.41 -57.43
C LEU A 9 -37.05 3.34 -58.91
N PRO A 10 -37.77 2.28 -59.40
CA PRO A 10 -39.08 1.87 -58.83
C PRO A 10 -39.58 0.40 -59.01
N PHE A 11 -40.56 0.05 -58.16
CA PHE A 11 -41.88 -0.57 -58.45
C PHE A 11 -42.05 -1.50 -59.67
N SER A 12 -42.51 -2.75 -59.48
CA SER A 12 -43.85 -3.25 -59.89
C SER A 12 -44.06 -4.73 -59.55
N SER A 13 -45.34 -5.10 -59.53
CA SER A 13 -46.02 -6.36 -59.19
C SER A 13 -45.93 -7.48 -60.24
N GLU A 14 -46.50 -8.64 -59.86
CA GLU A 14 -46.93 -9.81 -60.68
C GLU A 14 -45.81 -10.77 -61.15
N SER A 15 -45.99 -12.08 -61.32
CA SER A 15 -47.08 -13.03 -61.10
C SER A 15 -46.50 -14.46 -61.24
N TYR A 16 -47.28 -15.43 -60.75
CA TYR A 16 -47.23 -16.89 -60.88
C TYR A 16 -46.58 -17.51 -62.14
N THR A 17 -45.76 -18.55 -61.95
CA THR A 17 -45.79 -19.82 -62.74
C THR A 17 -45.16 -20.97 -61.97
N ASP A 18 -45.90 -22.07 -61.85
CA ASP A 18 -45.41 -23.42 -61.51
C ASP A 18 -44.45 -23.95 -62.59
N SER A 19 -43.43 -24.71 -62.19
CA SER A 19 -42.92 -25.85 -62.97
C SER A 19 -41.93 -26.69 -62.15
N GLU A 20 -42.21 -27.98 -62.11
CA GLU A 20 -41.42 -29.08 -61.55
C GLU A 20 -39.97 -29.13 -62.08
N GLY A 21 -39.05 -29.66 -61.28
CA GLY A 21 -37.69 -29.96 -61.73
C GLY A 21 -36.78 -30.40 -60.60
N GLY A 22 -36.85 -31.68 -60.24
CA GLY A 22 -35.91 -32.28 -59.31
C GLY A 22 -34.46 -32.21 -59.82
N THR A 23 -33.53 -31.91 -58.92
CA THR A 23 -32.18 -32.49 -58.95
C THR A 23 -31.63 -32.45 -57.53
N ALA A 24 -31.24 -33.63 -57.06
CA ALA A 24 -30.64 -33.87 -55.77
C ALA A 24 -29.28 -33.16 -55.68
N SER A 25 -29.23 -31.98 -55.04
CA SER A 25 -28.00 -31.44 -54.48
C SER A 25 -27.89 -31.92 -53.04
N ARG A 26 -27.12 -33.00 -52.89
CA ARG A 26 -26.57 -33.53 -51.64
C ARG A 26 -26.19 -32.40 -50.67
N SER A 27 -27.08 -32.14 -49.71
CA SER A 27 -26.74 -31.41 -48.49
C SER A 27 -25.78 -32.29 -47.72
N GLU A 28 -24.48 -31.99 -47.80
CA GLU A 28 -23.54 -32.38 -46.75
C GLU A 28 -23.89 -31.59 -45.49
N ALA A 29 -25.00 -31.96 -44.86
CA ALA A 29 -25.20 -31.74 -43.44
C ALA A 29 -24.13 -32.58 -42.74
N GLY A 30 -22.94 -32.00 -42.59
CA GLY A 30 -21.87 -32.50 -41.75
C GLY A 30 -22.34 -32.48 -40.29
N GLY A 31 -23.22 -33.43 -39.96
CA GLY A 31 -23.58 -33.73 -38.59
C GLY A 31 -22.32 -34.20 -37.90
N ALA A 32 -21.74 -33.35 -37.05
CA ALA A 32 -20.64 -33.76 -36.19
C ALA A 32 -21.06 -35.05 -35.48
N THR A 33 -20.32 -36.14 -35.72
CA THR A 33 -20.52 -37.42 -35.05
C THR A 33 -20.59 -37.21 -33.54
N PRO A 34 -21.44 -37.93 -32.79
CA PRO A 34 -21.64 -37.73 -31.35
C PRO A 34 -20.33 -37.66 -30.56
N ARG A 35 -19.37 -38.50 -30.93
CA ARG A 35 -18.01 -38.57 -30.40
C ARG A 35 -17.24 -37.24 -30.49
N ARG A 36 -17.43 -36.48 -31.57
CA ARG A 36 -16.77 -35.19 -31.83
C ARG A 36 -17.40 -34.03 -31.04
N LYS A 37 -18.63 -34.19 -30.53
CA LYS A 37 -19.26 -33.24 -29.60
C LYS A 37 -18.78 -33.45 -28.17
N GLU A 38 -18.65 -34.70 -27.72
CA GLU A 38 -18.09 -35.05 -26.41
C GLU A 38 -16.63 -34.61 -26.25
N GLU A 39 -15.77 -34.88 -27.24
CA GLU A 39 -14.37 -34.42 -27.20
C GLU A 39 -14.29 -32.89 -27.12
N ARG A 40 -15.15 -32.17 -27.84
CA ARG A 40 -15.17 -30.71 -27.82
C ARG A 40 -15.63 -30.17 -26.46
N HIS A 41 -16.60 -30.81 -25.82
CA HIS A 41 -17.06 -30.45 -24.48
C HIS A 41 -15.95 -30.66 -23.43
N HIS A 42 -15.28 -31.81 -23.48
CA HIS A 42 -14.14 -32.12 -22.60
C HIS A 42 -12.98 -31.15 -22.75
N VAL A 43 -12.63 -30.77 -23.98
CA VAL A 43 -11.58 -29.76 -24.24
C VAL A 43 -11.98 -28.41 -23.66
N THR A 44 -13.25 -28.02 -23.77
CA THR A 44 -13.74 -26.72 -23.28
C THR A 44 -13.72 -26.67 -21.74
N GLU A 45 -14.16 -27.72 -21.04
CA GLU A 45 -14.07 -27.80 -19.58
C GLU A 45 -12.62 -27.78 -19.09
N GLN A 46 -11.72 -28.44 -19.82
CA GLN A 46 -10.31 -28.49 -19.45
C GLN A 46 -9.62 -27.12 -19.64
N GLU A 47 -9.93 -26.39 -20.71
CA GLU A 47 -9.49 -25.01 -20.89
C GLU A 47 -10.07 -24.08 -19.81
N GLU A 48 -11.34 -24.22 -19.44
CA GLU A 48 -11.95 -23.42 -18.37
C GLU A 48 -11.27 -23.67 -17.01
N LEU A 49 -10.98 -24.94 -16.70
CA LEU A 49 -10.24 -25.33 -15.49
C LEU A 49 -8.81 -24.79 -15.49
N ASP A 50 -8.13 -24.80 -16.64
CA ASP A 50 -6.77 -24.27 -16.77
C ASP A 50 -6.74 -22.75 -16.64
N VAL A 51 -7.71 -22.04 -17.22
CA VAL A 51 -7.90 -20.59 -17.04
C VAL A 51 -8.20 -20.26 -15.58
N LYS A 52 -9.09 -21.02 -14.92
CA LYS A 52 -9.43 -20.84 -13.51
C LYS A 52 -8.25 -21.13 -12.59
N ARG A 53 -7.44 -22.15 -12.91
CA ARG A 53 -6.20 -22.47 -12.18
C ARG A 53 -5.16 -21.37 -12.36
N ARG A 54 -4.97 -20.86 -13.59
CA ARG A 54 -4.06 -19.74 -13.86
C ARG A 54 -4.46 -18.50 -13.09
N THR A 55 -5.71 -18.08 -13.20
CA THR A 55 -6.22 -16.89 -12.49
C THR A 55 -6.08 -17.05 -10.97
N ALA A 56 -6.45 -18.21 -10.40
CA ALA A 56 -6.26 -18.48 -8.97
C ALA A 56 -4.77 -18.44 -8.54
N THR A 57 -3.86 -18.94 -9.38
CA THR A 57 -2.42 -18.91 -9.11
C THR A 57 -1.87 -17.49 -9.17
N GLU A 58 -2.24 -16.71 -10.18
CA GLU A 58 -1.87 -15.30 -10.33
C GLU A 58 -2.35 -14.45 -9.14
N HIS A 59 -3.59 -14.67 -8.68
CA HIS A 59 -4.13 -14.01 -7.50
C HIS A 59 -3.35 -14.39 -6.23
N THR A 60 -3.03 -15.68 -6.06
CA THR A 60 -2.28 -16.16 -4.90
C THR A 60 -0.86 -15.59 -4.87
N LEU A 61 -0.17 -15.57 -6.02
CA LEU A 61 1.16 -15.00 -6.13
C LEU A 61 1.17 -13.50 -5.79
N THR A 62 0.21 -12.76 -6.32
CA THR A 62 0.06 -11.31 -6.05
C THR A 62 -0.14 -11.04 -4.56
N MET A 63 -0.96 -11.86 -3.87
CA MET A 63 -1.18 -11.71 -2.43
C MET A 63 0.07 -12.01 -1.61
N LEU A 64 0.87 -13.02 -2.00
CA LEU A 64 2.13 -13.34 -1.32
C LEU A 64 3.16 -12.22 -1.47
N VAL A 65 3.31 -11.65 -2.67
CA VAL A 65 4.23 -10.53 -2.92
C VAL A 65 3.83 -9.31 -2.09
N LEU A 66 2.54 -8.97 -2.04
CA LEU A 66 2.05 -7.87 -1.21
C LEU A 66 2.30 -8.10 0.27
N LEU A 67 2.09 -9.34 0.75
CA LEU A 67 2.34 -9.71 2.14
C LEU A 67 3.83 -9.61 2.53
N ALA A 68 4.72 -10.06 1.64
CA ALA A 68 6.16 -9.90 1.84
C ALA A 68 6.57 -8.42 1.82
N GLY A 69 6.01 -7.64 0.90
CA GLY A 69 6.26 -6.20 0.78
C GLY A 69 5.86 -5.42 2.03
N ILE A 70 4.65 -5.66 2.58
CA ILE A 70 4.22 -4.99 3.82
C ILE A 70 5.04 -5.41 5.02
N PHE A 71 5.53 -6.65 5.09
CA PHE A 71 6.40 -7.11 6.16
C PHE A 71 7.75 -6.37 6.14
N VAL A 72 8.39 -6.28 4.98
CA VAL A 72 9.64 -5.52 4.82
C VAL A 72 9.42 -4.04 5.12
N LEU A 73 8.33 -3.46 4.63
CA LEU A 73 7.96 -2.07 4.90
C LEU A 73 7.77 -1.81 6.40
N HIS A 74 7.19 -2.77 7.13
CA HIS A 74 7.00 -2.69 8.57
C HIS A 74 8.35 -2.68 9.31
N ILE A 75 9.29 -3.57 8.93
CA ILE A 75 10.65 -3.60 9.49
C ILE A 75 11.37 -2.27 9.24
N ILE A 76 11.31 -1.74 8.02
CA ILE A 76 11.90 -0.44 7.69
C ILE A 76 11.28 0.65 8.58
N GLY A 77 9.95 0.67 8.73
CA GLY A 77 9.25 1.59 9.61
C GLY A 77 9.75 1.53 11.05
N ILE A 78 9.95 0.33 11.61
CA ILE A 78 10.50 0.14 12.97
C ILE A 78 11.90 0.73 13.07
N ILE A 79 12.78 0.42 12.11
CA ILE A 79 14.16 0.94 12.11
C ILE A 79 14.14 2.46 12.07
N LEU A 80 13.35 3.06 11.19
CA LEU A 80 13.26 4.51 11.08
C LEU A 80 12.70 5.16 12.36
N LEU A 81 11.69 4.56 12.99
CA LEU A 81 11.14 5.04 14.26
C LEU A 81 12.18 4.97 15.39
N LEU A 82 12.96 3.89 15.46
CA LEU A 82 14.01 3.74 16.47
C LEU A 82 15.15 4.74 16.25
N VAL A 83 15.63 4.88 15.02
CA VAL A 83 16.68 5.88 14.68
C VAL A 83 16.17 7.28 14.98
N ALA A 84 14.96 7.62 14.53
CA ALA A 84 14.36 8.90 14.85
C ALA A 84 14.26 9.12 16.36
N THR A 85 13.94 8.11 17.16
CA THR A 85 13.76 8.29 18.61
C THR A 85 15.08 8.37 19.38
N ILE A 86 16.14 7.70 18.93
CA ILE A 86 17.38 7.51 19.70
C ILE A 86 18.51 8.45 19.26
N ASP A 87 18.58 8.77 17.97
CA ASP A 87 19.75 9.44 17.41
C ASP A 87 19.68 10.97 17.59
N ASN A 88 20.85 11.59 17.71
CA ASN A 88 21.01 12.87 18.40
C ASN A 88 20.70 14.13 17.56
N ALA A 89 19.90 14.01 16.50
CA ALA A 89 19.79 15.00 15.42
C ALA A 89 18.35 15.31 14.98
N TRP A 90 17.51 15.74 15.91
CA TRP A 90 16.20 16.36 15.58
C TRP A 90 16.35 17.80 15.16
N TRP A 91 17.19 18.56 15.86
CA TRP A 91 17.54 19.94 15.53
C TRP A 91 19.04 20.12 15.58
N VAL A 92 19.61 20.76 14.56
CA VAL A 92 21.06 20.88 14.40
C VAL A 92 21.42 22.31 14.02
N THR A 93 22.54 22.77 14.55
CA THR A 93 23.27 23.98 14.15
C THR A 93 24.75 23.62 13.95
N ASP A 94 25.58 24.57 13.55
CA ASP A 94 27.02 24.33 13.37
C ASP A 94 27.73 23.83 14.65
N THR A 95 27.18 24.13 15.83
CA THR A 95 27.79 23.80 17.12
C THR A 95 26.85 23.10 18.10
N ILE A 96 25.60 22.84 17.72
CA ILE A 96 24.59 22.23 18.59
C ILE A 96 23.90 21.10 17.83
N SER A 97 23.72 19.95 18.48
CA SER A 97 22.86 18.87 18.01
C SER A 97 21.90 18.50 19.14
N THR A 98 20.61 18.50 18.87
CA THR A 98 19.56 18.24 19.88
C THR A 98 18.69 17.09 19.42
N ASP A 99 18.41 16.16 20.32
CA ASP A 99 17.38 15.15 20.14
C ASP A 99 16.22 15.33 21.12
N MET A 100 15.45 14.26 21.28
CA MET A 100 14.30 14.20 22.15
C MET A 100 14.66 14.16 23.64
N TRP A 101 15.90 13.82 24.00
CA TRP A 101 16.33 13.46 25.35
C TRP A 101 17.38 14.43 25.90
N ALA A 102 18.32 14.87 25.06
CA ALA A 102 19.47 15.66 25.44
C ALA A 102 19.93 16.60 24.31
N ARG A 103 20.87 17.48 24.67
CA ARG A 103 21.51 18.43 23.76
C ARG A 103 23.02 18.27 23.82
N TRP A 104 23.64 18.21 22.66
CA TRP A 104 25.09 18.17 22.49
C TRP A 104 25.59 19.53 22.01
N ILE A 105 26.61 20.05 22.68
CA ILE A 105 27.21 21.35 22.37
C ILE A 105 28.69 21.15 22.08
N LEU A 106 29.15 21.66 20.95
CA LEU A 106 30.55 21.64 20.54
C LEU A 106 31.31 22.75 21.28
N GLN A 107 32.17 22.39 22.22
CA GLN A 107 33.02 23.31 22.96
C GLN A 107 34.48 22.90 22.81
N ASN A 108 35.33 23.81 22.34
CA ASN A 108 36.76 23.56 22.14
C ASN A 108 37.07 22.31 21.28
N GLY A 109 36.23 22.02 20.28
CA GLY A 109 36.38 20.85 19.41
C GLY A 109 35.90 19.51 19.99
N VAL A 110 35.28 19.53 21.19
CA VAL A 110 34.73 18.34 21.85
C VAL A 110 33.21 18.48 22.00
N TRP A 111 32.47 17.41 21.69
CA TRP A 111 31.02 17.35 21.89
C TRP A 111 30.69 16.97 23.32
N ASN A 112 30.02 17.88 24.03
CA ASN A 112 29.58 17.66 25.41
C ASN A 112 28.07 17.49 25.45
N SER A 113 27.59 16.42 26.08
CA SER A 113 26.17 16.18 26.33
C SER A 113 25.70 16.99 27.54
N THR A 114 24.58 17.67 27.38
CA THR A 114 23.91 18.48 28.41
C THR A 114 22.41 18.20 28.40
N ASP A 115 21.74 18.50 29.50
CA ASP A 115 20.27 18.43 29.55
C ASP A 115 19.62 19.39 28.55
N LEU A 116 18.39 19.07 28.18
CA LEU A 116 17.59 19.95 27.32
C LEU A 116 17.33 21.30 28.01
N PRO A 117 17.24 22.40 27.24
CA PRO A 117 17.00 23.72 27.81
C PRO A 117 15.71 23.74 28.63
N THR A 118 15.70 24.55 29.68
CA THR A 118 14.49 24.85 30.46
C THR A 118 14.12 26.32 30.26
N GLY A 119 12.85 26.59 30.02
CA GLY A 119 12.36 27.96 29.85
C GLY A 119 11.15 28.08 28.93
N PRO A 120 10.66 29.31 28.69
CA PRO A 120 9.46 29.56 27.88
C PRO A 120 9.59 29.08 26.42
N THR A 121 10.81 29.05 25.89
CA THR A 121 11.14 28.58 24.53
C THR A 121 11.28 27.06 24.43
N TYR A 122 11.33 26.34 25.56
CA TYR A 122 11.42 24.89 25.64
C TYR A 122 10.42 24.33 26.67
N PRO A 123 9.12 24.41 26.35
CA PRO A 123 8.04 24.01 27.26
C PRO A 123 8.06 22.50 27.53
N GLN A 124 8.18 22.14 28.81
CA GLN A 124 8.40 20.75 29.25
C GLN A 124 7.19 19.85 28.98
N ASP A 125 5.96 20.37 29.07
CA ASP A 125 4.74 19.58 28.83
C ASP A 125 4.67 19.08 27.38
N TYR A 126 5.03 19.94 26.42
CA TYR A 126 5.09 19.55 25.01
C TYR A 126 6.26 18.58 24.75
N LEU A 127 7.39 18.77 25.42
CA LEU A 127 8.53 17.86 25.29
C LEU A 127 8.16 16.45 25.77
N GLN A 128 7.53 16.34 26.93
CA GLN A 128 7.06 15.06 27.46
C GLN A 128 6.04 14.41 26.52
N ALA A 129 5.14 15.20 25.91
CA ALA A 129 4.21 14.69 24.91
C ALA A 129 4.92 14.12 23.67
N VAL A 130 5.96 14.80 23.17
CA VAL A 130 6.79 14.33 22.04
C VAL A 130 7.52 13.04 22.42
N GLN A 131 8.18 13.00 23.58
CA GLN A 131 8.89 11.83 24.11
C GLN A 131 7.96 10.62 24.27
N ALA A 132 6.85 10.79 24.98
CA ALA A 132 5.88 9.71 25.22
C ALA A 132 5.28 9.21 23.90
N SER A 133 4.94 10.12 22.97
CA SER A 133 4.35 9.75 21.68
C SER A 133 5.32 8.97 20.80
N SER A 134 6.61 9.35 20.72
CA SER A 134 7.59 8.58 19.95
C SER A 134 7.86 7.20 20.55
N VAL A 135 7.96 7.10 21.89
CA VAL A 135 8.12 5.79 22.56
C VAL A 135 6.90 4.90 22.30
N LEU A 136 5.68 5.44 22.41
CA LEU A 136 4.46 4.71 22.07
C LEU A 136 4.45 4.26 20.60
N ALA A 137 4.94 5.10 19.67
CA ALA A 137 5.05 4.72 18.26
C ALA A 137 5.96 3.50 18.07
N CYS A 138 7.13 3.49 18.71
CA CYS A 138 8.04 2.34 18.70
C CYS A 138 7.39 1.08 19.28
N ILE A 139 6.75 1.19 20.45
CA ILE A 139 6.08 0.06 21.13
C ILE A 139 5.00 -0.52 20.25
N PHE A 140 4.07 0.31 19.74
CA PHE A 140 2.97 -0.19 18.91
C PHE A 140 3.46 -0.76 17.58
N SER A 141 4.50 -0.21 16.97
CA SER A 141 5.06 -0.78 15.74
C SER A 141 5.71 -2.15 16.00
N ILE A 142 6.45 -2.31 17.10
CA ILE A 142 7.04 -3.59 17.53
C ILE A 142 5.96 -4.62 17.87
N LEU A 143 4.93 -4.25 18.63
CA LEU A 143 3.79 -5.13 18.90
C LEU A 143 3.06 -5.51 17.60
N GLY A 144 2.90 -4.56 16.69
CA GLY A 144 2.28 -4.77 15.39
C GLY A 144 2.98 -5.85 14.56
N ILE A 145 4.31 -5.89 14.55
CA ILE A 145 5.05 -6.93 13.83
C ILE A 145 5.00 -8.29 14.52
N PHE A 146 5.01 -8.35 15.86
CA PHE A 146 4.79 -9.61 16.57
C PHE A 146 3.41 -10.20 16.28
N VAL A 147 2.37 -9.35 16.30
CA VAL A 147 1.01 -9.75 15.93
C VAL A 147 0.95 -10.20 14.47
N PHE A 148 1.67 -9.53 13.56
CA PHE A 148 1.76 -9.95 12.16
C PHE A 148 2.33 -11.36 12.02
N VAL A 149 3.47 -11.63 12.67
CA VAL A 149 4.14 -12.93 12.64
C VAL A 149 3.25 -14.01 13.27
N ALA A 150 2.61 -13.73 14.41
CA ALA A 150 1.65 -14.65 15.02
C ALA A 150 0.48 -14.96 14.07
N GLN A 151 -0.07 -13.93 13.40
CA GLN A 151 -1.12 -14.11 12.40
C GLN A 151 -0.66 -14.95 11.20
N LEU A 152 0.62 -14.90 10.82
CA LEU A 152 1.17 -15.69 9.71
C LEU A 152 1.13 -17.20 10.00
N PHE A 153 1.32 -17.59 11.26
CA PHE A 153 1.34 -19.00 11.68
C PHE A 153 0.00 -19.50 12.23
N THR A 154 -0.81 -18.63 12.84
CA THR A 154 -2.02 -19.04 13.55
C THR A 154 -3.30 -18.96 12.70
N LEU A 155 -3.34 -18.14 11.64
CA LEU A 155 -4.55 -18.02 10.82
C LEU A 155 -4.61 -19.07 9.72
N ASP A 156 -5.73 -19.81 9.68
CA ASP A 156 -6.12 -20.61 8.52
C ASP A 156 -6.10 -19.76 7.24
N LYS A 157 -5.66 -20.37 6.12
CA LYS A 157 -5.53 -19.76 4.80
C LYS A 157 -6.80 -18.95 4.44
N GLY A 158 -6.76 -17.63 4.65
CA GLY A 158 -7.86 -16.71 4.29
C GLY A 158 -8.39 -15.79 5.39
N LYS A 159 -8.04 -15.98 6.68
CA LYS A 159 -8.34 -14.98 7.74
C LYS A 159 -7.23 -13.92 7.81
N ARG A 160 -7.58 -12.69 8.25
CA ARG A 160 -6.90 -11.45 7.83
C ARG A 160 -5.99 -10.82 8.90
N PHE A 161 -4.89 -10.20 8.45
CA PHE A 161 -3.88 -9.47 9.24
C PHE A 161 -4.34 -8.12 9.84
N THR A 162 -5.64 -7.94 10.10
CA THR A 162 -6.24 -6.62 10.39
C THR A 162 -5.74 -6.01 11.70
N ILE A 163 -5.45 -6.84 12.71
CA ILE A 163 -5.01 -6.36 14.02
C ILE A 163 -3.60 -5.75 13.93
N SER A 164 -2.69 -6.36 13.18
CA SER A 164 -1.35 -5.79 12.95
C SER A 164 -1.44 -4.41 12.26
N GLY A 165 -2.30 -4.28 11.26
CA GLY A 165 -2.55 -3.00 10.57
C GLY A 165 -3.10 -1.91 11.50
N VAL A 166 -3.89 -2.26 12.52
CA VAL A 166 -4.38 -1.31 13.54
C VAL A 166 -3.23 -0.84 14.44
N PHE A 167 -2.38 -1.77 14.93
CA PHE A 167 -1.20 -1.39 15.70
C PHE A 167 -0.26 -0.47 14.91
N GLN A 168 -0.05 -0.77 13.62
CA GLN A 168 0.73 0.06 12.72
C GLN A 168 0.09 1.43 12.49
N PHE A 169 -1.25 1.51 12.41
CA PHE A 169 -1.97 2.77 12.32
C PHE A 169 -1.81 3.63 13.58
N ILE A 170 -1.92 3.02 14.76
CA ILE A 170 -1.74 3.73 16.03
C ILE A 170 -0.29 4.25 16.13
N ALA A 171 0.70 3.42 15.78
CA ALA A 171 2.10 3.85 15.73
C ALA A 171 2.31 5.06 14.81
N CYS A 172 1.70 5.03 13.61
CA CYS A 172 1.69 6.12 12.65
C CYS A 172 1.11 7.42 13.25
N LEU A 173 -0.02 7.34 13.96
CA LEU A 173 -0.62 8.51 14.60
C LEU A 173 0.28 9.08 15.71
N CYS A 174 0.87 8.20 16.53
CA CYS A 174 1.78 8.61 17.61
C CYS A 174 2.99 9.39 17.08
N ILE A 175 3.68 8.90 16.04
CA ILE A 175 4.84 9.61 15.48
C ILE A 175 4.44 10.91 14.78
N MET A 176 3.29 10.94 14.11
CA MET A 176 2.76 12.16 13.48
C MET A 176 2.48 13.25 14.53
N ILE A 177 1.91 12.87 15.67
CA ILE A 177 1.66 13.79 16.80
C ILE A 177 2.99 14.31 17.36
N ALA A 178 3.96 13.43 17.60
CA ALA A 178 5.28 13.82 18.09
C ALA A 178 5.97 14.84 17.15
N ALA A 179 6.03 14.54 15.85
CA ALA A 179 6.65 15.42 14.87
C ALA A 179 5.89 16.76 14.72
N SER A 180 4.55 16.74 14.76
CA SER A 180 3.73 17.94 14.64
C SER A 180 3.89 18.87 15.85
N ILE A 181 3.82 18.33 17.07
CA ILE A 181 4.08 19.10 18.29
C ILE A 181 5.50 19.65 18.25
N TYR A 182 6.49 18.85 17.83
CA TYR A 182 7.87 19.33 17.78
C TYR A 182 8.04 20.53 16.83
N THR A 183 7.41 20.46 15.66
CA THR A 183 7.43 21.54 14.66
C THR A 183 6.79 22.83 15.19
N GLU A 184 5.68 22.70 15.92
CA GLU A 184 4.90 23.84 16.39
C GLU A 184 5.42 24.42 17.72
N SER A 185 6.04 23.62 18.58
CA SER A 185 6.38 24.04 19.94
C SER A 185 7.83 24.47 20.13
N PHE A 186 8.75 24.05 19.26
CA PHE A 186 10.19 24.26 19.47
C PHE A 186 10.86 25.01 18.31
N HIS A 187 11.97 25.68 18.61
CA HIS A 187 12.87 26.34 17.66
C HIS A 187 12.24 27.45 16.78
N LYS A 188 11.06 27.96 17.13
CA LYS A 188 10.37 29.06 16.43
C LYS A 188 11.17 30.37 16.41
N ASP A 189 11.91 30.65 17.49
CA ASP A 189 12.70 31.87 17.64
C ASP A 189 14.19 31.67 17.30
N GLU A 190 14.60 30.42 17.03
CA GLU A 190 15.98 30.07 16.69
C GLU A 190 16.22 30.16 15.19
N LYS A 191 16.70 31.33 14.73
CA LYS A 191 16.93 31.61 13.30
C LYS A 191 18.13 30.87 12.68
N ASN A 192 19.01 30.29 13.49
CA ASN A 192 20.31 29.77 13.07
C ASN A 192 20.43 28.24 13.21
N GLY A 193 19.36 27.50 12.91
CA GLY A 193 19.38 26.04 12.91
C GLY A 193 18.44 25.43 11.87
N TRP A 194 18.50 24.11 11.73
CA TRP A 194 17.68 23.35 10.80
C TRP A 194 17.26 22.01 11.42
N TYR A 195 16.16 21.47 10.91
CA TYR A 195 15.74 20.13 11.25
C TYR A 195 16.78 19.11 10.78
N GLY A 196 17.24 18.28 11.70
CA GLY A 196 18.22 17.23 11.43
C GLY A 196 17.59 15.98 10.80
N HIS A 197 18.43 14.99 10.51
CA HIS A 197 17.97 13.79 9.81
C HIS A 197 16.96 12.99 10.63
N CYS A 198 17.07 12.92 11.96
CA CYS A 198 16.11 12.18 12.79
C CYS A 198 14.68 12.70 12.64
N PHE A 199 14.52 14.02 12.56
CA PHE A 199 13.22 14.66 12.35
C PHE A 199 12.66 14.34 10.95
N ILE A 200 13.51 14.37 9.91
CA ILE A 200 13.10 13.98 8.56
C ILE A 200 12.72 12.50 8.50
N LEU A 201 13.50 11.64 9.17
CA LEU A 201 13.20 10.21 9.28
C LEU A 201 11.88 9.96 10.01
N ALA A 202 11.49 10.77 11.00
CA ALA A 202 10.19 10.67 11.65
C ALA A 202 9.02 10.90 10.67
N TRP A 203 9.13 11.89 9.78
CA TRP A 203 8.13 12.13 8.72
C TRP A 203 8.12 11.05 7.65
N ILE A 204 9.29 10.52 7.28
CA ILE A 204 9.37 9.37 6.37
C ILE A 204 8.74 8.14 7.02
N ALA A 205 9.03 7.87 8.30
CA ALA A 205 8.44 6.79 9.06
C ALA A 205 6.92 6.92 9.12
N PHE A 206 6.40 8.13 9.37
CA PHE A 206 4.97 8.43 9.28
C PHE A 206 4.40 8.02 7.90
N ALA A 207 4.99 8.51 6.80
CA ALA A 207 4.48 8.20 5.46
C ALA A 207 4.48 6.70 5.15
N LEU A 208 5.57 6.00 5.48
CA LEU A 208 5.70 4.55 5.24
C LEU A 208 4.73 3.74 6.10
N THR A 209 4.59 4.07 7.38
CA THR A 209 3.66 3.38 8.30
C THR A 209 2.19 3.65 7.95
N PHE A 210 1.87 4.86 7.48
CA PHE A 210 0.55 5.22 6.96
C PHE A 210 0.18 4.42 5.70
N ILE A 211 1.07 4.41 4.70
CA ILE A 211 0.89 3.64 3.46
C ILE A 211 0.73 2.15 3.79
N SER A 212 1.58 1.61 4.66
CA SER A 212 1.49 0.22 5.13
C SER A 212 0.12 -0.08 5.75
N SER A 213 -0.36 0.78 6.65
CA SER A 213 -1.68 0.63 7.27
C SER A 213 -2.82 0.66 6.25
N ILE A 214 -2.78 1.58 5.28
CA ILE A 214 -3.78 1.62 4.20
C ILE A 214 -3.77 0.32 3.40
N ILE A 215 -2.59 -0.22 3.06
CA ILE A 215 -2.50 -1.49 2.33
C ILE A 215 -3.16 -2.62 3.13
N TYR A 216 -2.94 -2.69 4.45
CA TYR A 216 -3.63 -3.66 5.32
C TYR A 216 -5.16 -3.52 5.24
N PHE A 217 -5.69 -2.29 5.22
CA PHE A 217 -7.13 -2.06 5.11
C PHE A 217 -7.70 -2.28 3.70
N VAL A 218 -6.94 -1.97 2.65
CA VAL A 218 -7.40 -2.17 1.25
C VAL A 218 -7.39 -3.65 0.89
N LEU A 219 -6.38 -4.41 1.32
CA LEU A 219 -6.35 -5.86 1.18
C LEU A 219 -7.56 -6.52 1.88
N ARG A 220 -8.07 -5.94 2.98
CA ARG A 220 -9.32 -6.39 3.61
C ARG A 220 -10.51 -6.25 2.67
N LYS A 221 -10.62 -5.14 1.95
CA LYS A 221 -11.79 -4.82 1.11
C LYS A 221 -11.87 -5.68 -0.15
N LYS A 222 -10.75 -6.01 -0.79
CA LYS A 222 -10.75 -6.80 -2.04
C LYS A 222 -11.07 -8.28 -1.84
N THR A 223 -10.95 -8.78 -0.62
CA THR A 223 -11.17 -10.18 -0.26
C THR A 223 -12.51 -10.39 0.47
N ALA A 224 -13.30 -9.32 0.68
CA ALA A 224 -14.63 -9.35 1.31
C ALA A 224 -15.70 -9.27 0.23
#